data_AF-A0A925JB59-F1
#
_entry.id   AF-A0A925JB59-F1
#
_cell.length_a   1.000
_cell.length_b   1.000
_cell.length_c   1.000
_cell.angle_alpha   90.00
_cell.angle_beta   90.00
_cell.angle_gamma   90.00
#
_symmetry.space_group_name_H-M   'P 1'
#
loop_
_entity.id
_entity.type
_entity.pdbx_description
1 polymer ?
#
loop_
_entity_poly.entity_id
_entity_poly.type
_entity_poly.pdbx_seq_one_letter_code
_entity_poly.pdbx_strand_id
1 'polypeptide(L)'
;MVLFNRKVLLLTLAVILTASFAGSAQTKPGDGSASQRLEVMRQKLELIRRSATSVAAVMKDQKKDDKDDKADKTQADTPYARLKSIEKEASTLQSDVNNLRGKIDRSDKFEGSEIDQLETAVADLQIRADAVQVETAGLRANPESDVGKAREIKKKKKFLGIFGGGGTDEYEELIGGVTPGRDRELFIVATREVRKKNFDVGRLLFQTIITTYPDSPYLPMSKLAVADSFFLEGSTSSLIQAIAAYQEWLTFFPTHALADRVVLKIGESEMRQIGLPDRDATRAKRAETRLKALLQQYPNSILKKEAEERLLQVQDNLGLHNLLIANYYYTQSVDQKKGGLKGAQSRYREILDKYPNFSFQDEALYKLANTYLVEEETDQAARYFQQIVRDFPNSDWVDKSKEQLQLIGATVPEPNPERMKVLPPESVSFFANFKNQLFGIYPMTIDKDGVLMTNKFDEEKFELIDQIIANQGDILVNQIPQALTTVISQKQAVVQPQGPPKAPENK
;
A
#
# COMPACT_ATOMS: atom_id res chain seq x y z
N MET A 1 -28.12 -38.95 -12.12
CA MET A 1 -29.57 -38.67 -12.23
C MET A 1 -30.01 -38.10 -10.87
N VAL A 2 -29.85 -36.80 -10.58
CA VAL A 2 -30.66 -35.63 -11.05
C VAL A 2 -32.09 -35.78 -10.50
N LEU A 3 -32.59 -35.03 -9.52
CA LEU A 3 -32.81 -33.56 -9.38
C LEU A 3 -32.76 -33.15 -7.88
N PHE A 4 -32.03 -32.13 -7.42
CA PHE A 4 -32.20 -30.67 -7.55
C PHE A 4 -33.57 -30.11 -7.13
N ASN A 5 -33.64 -29.50 -5.94
CA ASN A 5 -34.46 -28.30 -5.75
C ASN A 5 -33.95 -27.44 -4.56
N ARG A 6 -33.18 -26.39 -4.88
CA ARG A 6 -32.81 -25.31 -3.97
C ARG A 6 -33.99 -24.33 -3.89
N LYS A 7 -34.69 -24.28 -2.76
CA LYS A 7 -35.52 -23.11 -2.43
C LYS A 7 -34.62 -22.03 -1.84
N VAL A 8 -34.50 -20.94 -2.58
CA VAL A 8 -33.89 -19.67 -2.20
C VAL A 8 -34.68 -19.09 -1.03
N LEU A 9 -34.03 -18.99 0.12
CA LEU A 9 -34.48 -18.18 1.26
C LEU A 9 -33.93 -16.77 1.06
N LEU A 10 -34.71 -15.91 0.43
CA LEU A 10 -34.46 -14.46 0.36
C LEU A 10 -34.73 -13.88 1.75
N LEU A 11 -33.67 -13.74 2.55
CA LEU A 11 -33.67 -12.95 3.76
C LEU A 11 -33.10 -11.58 3.39
N THR A 12 -34.00 -10.65 3.11
CA THR A 12 -33.70 -9.23 2.89
C THR A 12 -33.14 -8.63 4.17
N LEU A 13 -31.81 -8.56 4.27
CA LEU A 13 -31.14 -7.72 5.26
C LEU A 13 -31.03 -6.30 4.67
N ALA A 14 -32.09 -5.52 4.87
CA ALA A 14 -32.04 -4.08 4.70
C ALA A 14 -31.13 -3.51 5.80
N VAL A 15 -29.84 -3.33 5.51
CA VAL A 15 -28.96 -2.50 6.33
C VAL A 15 -29.25 -1.05 5.99
N ILE A 16 -30.14 -0.45 6.77
CA ILE A 16 -30.25 1.00 6.90
C ILE A 16 -28.91 1.45 7.50
N LEU A 17 -28.06 2.06 6.67
CA LEU A 17 -26.83 2.70 7.09
C LEU A 17 -27.18 4.04 7.75
N THR A 18 -27.63 3.99 9.00
CA THR A 18 -27.57 5.13 9.93
C THR A 18 -26.50 4.80 10.96
N ALA A 19 -25.25 5.19 10.70
CA ALA A 19 -24.21 5.21 11.71
C ALA A 19 -23.25 6.39 11.46
N SER A 20 -23.49 7.43 12.24
CA SER A 20 -22.49 8.26 12.93
C SER A 20 -21.06 8.19 12.40
N PHE A 21 -20.73 9.21 11.63
CA PHE A 21 -19.38 9.72 11.48
C PHE A 21 -18.80 10.14 12.83
N ALA A 22 -17.59 9.70 13.12
CA ALA A 22 -16.64 10.43 13.96
C ALA A 22 -15.23 9.97 13.58
N GLY A 23 -14.45 10.84 12.92
CA GLY A 23 -13.01 10.61 12.72
C GLY A 23 -12.39 11.05 11.39
N SER A 24 -13.16 11.51 10.42
CA SER A 24 -12.72 12.56 9.48
C SER A 24 -13.32 13.85 10.00
N ALA A 25 -12.59 14.96 10.01
CA ALA A 25 -13.17 16.26 10.34
C ALA A 25 -14.35 16.53 9.41
N GLN A 26 -15.54 16.20 9.89
CA GLN A 26 -16.80 16.44 9.24
C GLN A 26 -17.09 17.89 9.55
N THR A 27 -16.73 18.76 8.62
CA THR A 27 -17.13 20.15 8.67
C THR A 27 -18.66 20.16 8.76
N LYS A 28 -19.20 20.78 9.80
CA LYS A 28 -20.63 21.07 9.89
C LYS A 28 -21.05 21.84 8.63
N PRO A 29 -22.35 21.84 8.23
CA PRO A 29 -22.85 22.83 7.29
C PRO A 29 -22.41 24.23 7.79
N GLY A 30 -21.58 24.92 7.00
CA GLY A 30 -20.99 26.21 7.39
C GLY A 30 -19.53 26.20 7.90
N ASP A 31 -18.90 25.05 8.13
CA ASP A 31 -17.48 25.01 8.54
C ASP A 31 -16.55 24.98 7.31
N GLY A 32 -15.59 25.90 7.29
CA GLY A 32 -14.62 26.09 6.20
C GLY A 32 -14.75 27.47 5.56
N SER A 33 -13.68 27.96 4.92
CA SER A 33 -13.75 29.23 4.19
C SER A 33 -14.72 29.11 3.01
N ALA A 34 -15.31 30.22 2.58
CA ALA A 34 -16.21 30.25 1.42
C ALA A 34 -15.58 29.57 0.18
N SER A 35 -14.28 29.78 -0.05
CA SER A 35 -13.53 29.13 -1.13
C SER A 35 -13.40 27.62 -0.96
N GLN A 36 -13.20 27.12 0.26
CA GLN A 36 -13.14 25.68 0.55
C GLN A 36 -14.49 25.00 0.31
N ARG A 37 -15.58 25.64 0.77
CA ARG A 37 -16.96 25.15 0.60
C ARG A 37 -17.33 25.06 -0.89
N LEU A 38 -17.00 26.10 -1.67
CA LEU A 38 -17.20 26.09 -3.13
C LEU A 38 -16.37 25.03 -3.85
N GLU A 39 -15.14 24.76 -3.41
CA GLU A 39 -14.31 23.70 -4.02
C GLU A 39 -14.89 22.30 -3.76
N VAL A 40 -15.40 22.03 -2.55
CA VAL A 40 -16.08 20.77 -2.23
C VAL A 40 -17.34 20.60 -3.09
N MET A 41 -18.16 21.64 -3.23
CA MET A 41 -19.34 21.60 -4.11
C MET A 41 -18.98 21.36 -5.57
N ARG A 42 -17.91 22.01 -6.07
CA ARG A 42 -17.42 21.82 -7.44
C ARG A 42 -17.06 20.36 -7.71
N GLN A 43 -16.34 19.72 -6.79
CA GLN A 43 -15.93 18.32 -6.91
C GLN A 43 -17.14 17.38 -6.89
N LYS A 44 -18.10 17.60 -5.98
CA LYS A 44 -19.35 16.84 -5.92
C LYS A 44 -20.15 16.93 -7.22
N LEU A 45 -20.37 18.15 -7.73
CA LEU A 45 -21.13 18.37 -8.96
C LEU A 45 -20.43 17.75 -10.19
N GLU A 46 -19.10 17.79 -10.24
CA GLU A 46 -18.35 17.15 -11.31
C GLU A 46 -18.50 15.62 -11.31
N LEU A 47 -18.49 15.00 -10.12
CA LEU A 47 -18.74 13.58 -9.95
C LEU A 47 -20.18 13.20 -10.36
N ILE A 48 -21.18 13.92 -9.86
CA ILE A 48 -22.60 13.72 -10.23
C ILE A 48 -22.78 13.82 -11.74
N ARG A 49 -22.24 14.87 -12.36
CA ARG A 49 -22.35 15.09 -13.80
C ARG A 49 -21.71 13.96 -14.60
N ARG A 50 -20.47 13.59 -14.27
CA ARG A 50 -19.75 12.51 -14.96
C ARG A 50 -20.50 11.17 -14.85
N SER A 51 -21.03 10.87 -13.67
CA SER A 51 -21.85 9.67 -13.45
C SER A 51 -23.15 9.71 -14.26
N ALA A 52 -23.90 10.82 -14.22
CA ALA A 52 -25.14 10.96 -14.98
C ALA A 52 -24.91 10.85 -16.49
N THR A 53 -23.86 11.49 -17.03
CA THR A 53 -23.50 11.42 -18.46
C THR A 53 -23.13 10.00 -18.88
N SER A 54 -22.35 9.27 -18.07
CA SER A 54 -21.93 7.90 -18.41
C SER A 54 -23.13 6.94 -18.42
N VAL A 55 -24.00 7.02 -17.42
CA VAL A 55 -25.21 6.18 -17.32
C VAL A 55 -26.19 6.54 -18.44
N ALA A 56 -26.37 7.83 -18.76
CA ALA A 56 -27.23 8.28 -19.85
C ALA A 56 -26.75 7.83 -21.23
N ALA A 57 -25.43 7.82 -21.48
CA ALA A 57 -24.86 7.38 -22.76
C ALA A 57 -25.20 5.91 -23.05
N VAL A 58 -25.08 5.04 -22.04
CA VAL A 58 -25.45 3.61 -22.14
C VAL A 58 -26.94 3.45 -22.49
N MET A 59 -27.83 4.26 -21.90
CA MET A 59 -29.27 4.19 -22.16
C MET A 59 -29.69 4.80 -23.50
N LYS A 60 -28.97 5.80 -24.00
CA LYS A 60 -29.25 6.43 -25.30
C LYS A 60 -29.03 5.47 -26.46
N ASP A 61 -28.00 4.63 -26.36
CA ASP A 61 -27.63 3.69 -27.40
C ASP A 61 -28.59 2.49 -27.47
N GLN A 62 -29.34 2.19 -26.40
CA GLN A 62 -30.41 1.19 -26.40
C GLN A 62 -31.64 1.65 -27.22
N LYS A 63 -32.02 2.93 -27.14
CA LYS A 63 -33.17 3.50 -27.90
C LYS A 63 -32.98 3.57 -29.43
N LYS A 64 -31.76 3.39 -29.94
CA LYS A 64 -31.50 3.43 -31.40
C LYS A 64 -31.72 2.10 -32.10
N ASP A 65 -31.79 1.00 -31.35
CA ASP A 65 -31.98 -0.34 -31.90
C ASP A 65 -33.46 -0.75 -31.97
N ASP A 66 -34.33 -0.13 -31.16
CA ASP A 66 -35.79 -0.26 -31.26
C ASP A 66 -36.37 0.79 -32.22
N LYS A 67 -36.35 0.48 -33.52
CA LYS A 67 -37.13 1.21 -34.53
C LYS A 67 -38.34 0.38 -34.96
N ASP A 68 -39.23 0.11 -34.02
CA ASP A 68 -40.64 -0.17 -34.32
C ASP A 68 -41.41 0.05 -33.02
N ASP A 69 -41.96 1.26 -32.85
CA ASP A 69 -43.36 1.42 -32.44
C ASP A 69 -43.75 2.90 -32.34
N LYS A 70 -44.87 3.21 -32.99
CA LYS A 70 -45.59 4.49 -32.90
C LYS A 70 -46.55 4.42 -31.71
N ALA A 71 -46.30 5.21 -30.67
CA ALA A 71 -47.21 5.74 -29.63
C ALA A 71 -46.37 5.91 -28.34
N ASP A 72 -46.49 6.89 -27.46
CA ASP A 72 -47.50 7.90 -27.22
C ASP A 72 -46.82 9.11 -26.52
N LYS A 73 -47.47 10.26 -26.53
CA LYS A 73 -47.00 11.52 -25.94
C LYS A 73 -47.05 11.50 -24.41
N THR A 74 -46.06 10.89 -23.76
CA THR A 74 -45.71 11.13 -22.34
C THR A 74 -44.20 10.93 -22.16
N GLN A 75 -43.41 11.74 -22.85
CA GLN A 75 -41.95 11.59 -22.95
C GLN A 75 -41.16 12.18 -21.77
N ALA A 76 -41.82 12.44 -20.63
CA ALA A 76 -41.23 13.17 -19.50
C ALA A 76 -40.61 12.27 -18.42
N ASP A 77 -40.88 10.96 -18.41
CA ASP A 77 -40.60 10.13 -17.24
C ASP A 77 -39.81 8.84 -17.53
N THR A 78 -38.87 8.94 -18.48
CA THR A 78 -37.94 7.84 -18.78
C THR A 78 -36.66 7.97 -17.95
N PRO A 79 -36.03 6.86 -17.51
CA PRO A 79 -34.76 6.91 -16.76
C PRO A 79 -33.67 7.71 -17.47
N TYR A 80 -33.57 7.61 -18.80
CA TYR A 80 -32.69 8.43 -19.63
C TYR A 80 -32.97 9.94 -19.53
N ALA A 81 -34.26 10.34 -19.54
CA ALA A 81 -34.64 11.74 -19.42
C ALA A 81 -34.30 12.30 -18.03
N ARG A 82 -34.50 11.50 -16.96
CA ARG A 82 -34.15 11.85 -15.58
C ARG A 82 -32.63 11.99 -15.39
N LEU A 83 -31.82 11.12 -15.99
CA LEU A 83 -30.36 11.25 -15.97
C LEU A 83 -29.87 12.51 -16.70
N LYS A 84 -30.48 12.81 -17.86
CA LYS A 84 -30.14 14.02 -18.63
C LYS A 84 -30.56 15.30 -17.91
N SER A 85 -31.66 15.29 -17.15
CA SER A 85 -32.02 16.44 -16.31
C SER A 85 -31.03 16.63 -15.17
N ILE A 86 -30.54 15.56 -14.55
CA ILE A 86 -29.52 15.62 -13.49
C ILE A 86 -28.18 16.13 -14.04
N GLU A 87 -27.76 15.68 -15.22
CA GLU A 87 -26.57 16.20 -15.90
C GLU A 87 -26.67 17.71 -16.17
N LYS A 88 -27.83 18.16 -16.65
CA LYS A 88 -28.08 19.57 -16.94
C LYS A 88 -28.08 20.41 -15.67
N GLU A 89 -28.75 19.94 -14.62
CA GLU A 89 -28.83 20.62 -13.32
C GLU A 89 -27.46 20.68 -12.62
N ALA A 90 -26.68 19.60 -12.66
CA ALA A 90 -25.30 19.60 -12.17
C ALA A 90 -24.42 20.63 -12.90
N SER A 91 -24.60 20.76 -14.22
CA SER A 91 -23.87 21.74 -15.03
C SER A 91 -24.28 23.19 -14.70
N THR A 92 -25.56 23.43 -14.43
CA THR A 92 -26.06 24.75 -14.00
C THR A 92 -25.50 25.12 -12.64
N LEU A 93 -25.62 24.26 -11.63
CA LEU A 93 -25.06 24.51 -10.29
C LEU A 93 -23.54 24.66 -10.33
N GLN A 94 -22.84 23.94 -11.22
CA GLN A 94 -21.40 24.08 -11.39
C GLN A 94 -21.03 25.47 -11.95
N SER A 95 -21.86 26.03 -12.83
CA SER A 95 -21.71 27.41 -13.29
C SER A 95 -21.91 28.41 -12.15
N ASP A 96 -22.90 28.18 -11.28
CA ASP A 96 -23.19 29.05 -10.14
C ASP A 96 -22.05 29.02 -9.10
N VAL A 97 -21.48 27.84 -8.82
CA VAL A 97 -20.26 27.67 -8.01
C VAL A 97 -19.10 28.47 -8.60
N ASN A 98 -18.86 28.39 -9.91
CA ASN A 98 -17.78 29.11 -10.58
C ASN A 98 -17.98 30.63 -10.56
N ASN A 99 -19.23 31.09 -10.71
CA ASN A 99 -19.58 32.51 -10.64
C ASN A 99 -19.33 33.09 -9.24
N LEU A 100 -19.75 32.39 -8.18
CA LEU A 100 -19.52 32.80 -6.79
C LEU A 100 -18.03 32.76 -6.42
N ARG A 101 -17.30 31.74 -6.89
CA ARG A 101 -15.85 31.67 -6.73
C ARG A 101 -15.17 32.86 -7.40
N GLY A 102 -15.57 33.20 -8.61
CA GLY A 102 -15.06 34.37 -9.32
C GLY A 102 -15.33 35.69 -8.59
N LYS A 103 -16.50 35.84 -7.95
CA LYS A 103 -16.79 36.99 -7.08
C LYS A 103 -15.86 37.04 -5.86
N ILE A 104 -15.63 35.90 -5.20
CA ILE A 104 -14.73 35.81 -4.04
C ILE A 104 -13.27 36.12 -4.44
N ASP A 105 -12.78 35.56 -5.54
CA ASP A 105 -11.42 35.77 -6.02
C ASP A 105 -11.17 37.25 -6.42
N ARG A 106 -12.22 37.95 -6.86
CA ARG A 106 -12.18 39.40 -7.15
C ARG A 106 -12.52 40.29 -5.95
N SER A 107 -12.84 39.71 -4.79
CA SER A 107 -13.32 40.42 -3.60
C SER A 107 -14.59 41.25 -3.84
N ASP A 108 -15.44 40.82 -4.77
CA ASP A 108 -16.75 41.41 -5.03
C ASP A 108 -17.71 41.11 -3.85
N LYS A 109 -18.71 41.97 -3.61
CA LYS A 109 -19.74 41.72 -2.59
C LYS A 109 -20.60 40.52 -2.98
N PHE A 110 -20.80 39.59 -2.06
CA PHE A 110 -21.73 38.46 -2.15
C PHE A 110 -22.43 38.26 -0.80
N GLU A 111 -23.62 37.65 -0.80
CA GLU A 111 -24.33 37.36 0.45
C GLU A 111 -23.96 35.95 0.93
N GLY A 112 -23.69 35.78 2.23
CA GLY A 112 -23.35 34.46 2.80
C GLY A 112 -24.43 33.40 2.56
N SER A 113 -25.69 33.84 2.50
CA SER A 113 -26.87 33.04 2.15
C SER A 113 -26.80 32.42 0.75
N GLU A 114 -26.10 33.03 -0.22
CA GLU A 114 -25.95 32.49 -1.57
C GLU A 114 -25.18 31.15 -1.54
N ILE A 115 -24.18 31.02 -0.67
CA ILE A 115 -23.40 29.78 -0.52
C ILE A 115 -24.23 28.70 0.19
N ASP A 116 -25.00 29.07 1.21
CA ASP A 116 -25.85 28.13 1.95
C ASP A 116 -26.98 27.57 1.08
N GLN A 117 -27.59 28.42 0.24
CA GLN A 117 -28.58 28.00 -0.76
C GLN A 117 -27.98 27.05 -1.79
N LEU A 118 -26.77 27.34 -2.25
CA LEU A 118 -26.07 26.50 -3.22
C LEU A 118 -25.70 25.13 -2.64
N GLU A 119 -25.25 25.08 -1.39
CA GLU A 119 -25.00 23.81 -0.69
C GLU A 119 -26.26 22.97 -0.55
N THR A 120 -27.39 23.61 -0.22
CA THR A 120 -28.69 22.95 -0.14
C THR A 120 -29.10 22.38 -1.50
N ALA A 121 -28.96 23.16 -2.57
CA ALA A 121 -29.27 22.70 -3.92
C ALA A 121 -28.37 21.54 -4.39
N VAL A 122 -27.07 21.56 -4.04
CA VAL A 122 -26.14 20.46 -4.33
C VAL A 122 -26.53 19.19 -3.55
N ALA A 123 -26.93 19.33 -2.29
CA ALA A 123 -27.38 18.21 -1.48
C ALA A 123 -28.67 17.57 -2.03
N ASP A 124 -29.65 18.39 -2.41
CA ASP A 124 -30.90 17.91 -3.03
C ASP A 124 -30.64 17.21 -4.37
N LEU A 125 -29.73 17.75 -5.19
CA LEU A 125 -29.35 17.12 -6.44
C LEU A 125 -28.65 15.78 -6.22
N GLN A 126 -27.78 15.67 -5.22
CA GLN A 126 -27.12 14.41 -4.85
C GLN A 126 -28.17 13.33 -4.50
N ILE A 127 -29.15 13.66 -3.66
CA ILE A 127 -30.22 12.73 -3.28
C ILE A 127 -30.99 12.24 -4.51
N ARG A 128 -31.34 13.14 -5.44
CA ARG A 128 -32.03 12.76 -6.68
C ARG A 128 -31.13 11.93 -7.62
N ALA A 129 -29.84 12.23 -7.69
CA ALA A 129 -28.86 11.47 -8.47
C ALA A 129 -28.74 10.04 -7.96
N ASP A 130 -28.68 9.86 -6.65
CA ASP A 130 -28.60 8.54 -6.02
C ASP A 130 -29.89 7.74 -6.25
N ALA A 131 -31.06 8.38 -6.11
CA ALA A 131 -32.36 7.75 -6.37
C ALA A 131 -32.49 7.26 -7.83
N VAL A 132 -32.11 8.08 -8.80
CA VAL A 132 -32.16 7.71 -10.23
C VAL A 132 -31.14 6.62 -10.53
N GLN A 133 -29.95 6.64 -9.92
CA GLN A 133 -28.96 5.58 -10.07
C GLN A 133 -29.48 4.23 -9.56
N VAL A 134 -30.09 4.18 -8.37
CA VAL A 134 -30.68 2.96 -7.80
C VAL A 134 -31.80 2.41 -8.69
N GLU A 135 -32.67 3.27 -9.20
CA GLU A 135 -33.73 2.87 -10.14
C GLU A 135 -33.14 2.31 -11.44
N THR A 136 -32.12 2.95 -11.99
CA THR A 136 -31.44 2.48 -13.21
C THR A 136 -30.67 1.16 -12.97
N ALA A 137 -30.17 0.92 -11.76
CA ALA A 137 -29.55 -0.34 -11.36
C ALA A 137 -30.58 -1.47 -11.23
N GLY A 138 -31.77 -1.18 -10.69
CA GLY A 138 -32.88 -2.14 -10.62
C GLY A 138 -33.37 -2.60 -12.00
N LEU A 139 -33.43 -1.69 -12.98
CA LEU A 139 -33.79 -2.02 -14.37
C LEU A 139 -32.71 -2.84 -15.09
N ARG A 140 -31.45 -2.77 -14.66
CA ARG A 140 -30.33 -3.57 -15.18
C ARG A 140 -30.29 -4.99 -14.59
N ALA A 141 -30.99 -5.23 -13.48
CA ALA A 141 -30.99 -6.51 -12.76
C ALA A 141 -32.13 -7.47 -13.17
N ASN A 142 -33.01 -7.06 -14.11
CA ASN A 142 -34.16 -7.87 -14.53
C ASN A 142 -33.88 -8.60 -15.88
N PRO A 143 -33.86 -9.94 -15.91
CA PRO A 143 -33.41 -10.72 -17.07
C PRO A 143 -34.39 -10.82 -18.25
N GLU A 144 -35.60 -10.23 -18.18
CA GLU A 144 -36.58 -10.21 -19.29
C GLU A 144 -36.80 -8.81 -19.91
N SER A 145 -35.76 -7.98 -20.00
CA SER A 145 -35.79 -6.83 -20.93
C SER A 145 -34.89 -7.13 -22.12
N ASP A 146 -35.25 -6.67 -23.33
CA ASP A 146 -34.54 -6.90 -24.60
C ASP A 146 -33.12 -6.25 -24.65
N VAL A 147 -32.57 -5.94 -23.48
CA VAL A 147 -31.27 -5.35 -23.24
C VAL A 147 -30.25 -6.46 -23.05
N GLY A 148 -29.65 -6.93 -24.15
CA GLY A 148 -28.59 -7.94 -24.08
C GLY A 148 -28.25 -8.70 -25.36
N LYS A 149 -28.84 -8.38 -26.51
CA LYS A 149 -28.40 -8.99 -27.77
C LYS A 149 -27.08 -8.34 -28.23
N ALA A 150 -26.09 -9.18 -28.49
CA ALA A 150 -24.79 -8.78 -29.02
C ALA A 150 -24.96 -8.00 -30.34
N ARG A 151 -24.41 -6.78 -30.41
CA ARG A 151 -24.34 -6.00 -31.66
C ARG A 151 -23.26 -6.58 -32.56
N GLU A 152 -23.57 -6.79 -33.84
CA GLU A 152 -22.54 -6.87 -34.87
C GLU A 152 -21.94 -5.47 -35.11
N ILE A 153 -20.72 -5.24 -34.62
CA ILE A 153 -20.04 -3.96 -34.78
C ILE A 153 -19.39 -3.89 -36.17
N LYS A 154 -19.90 -3.00 -37.02
CA LYS A 154 -19.22 -2.55 -38.24
C LYS A 154 -17.93 -1.80 -37.89
N LYS A 155 -16.79 -2.35 -38.32
CA LYS A 155 -15.44 -1.77 -38.23
C LYS A 155 -15.42 -0.26 -38.49
N LYS A 156 -15.00 0.53 -37.49
CA LYS A 156 -14.50 1.90 -37.72
C LYS A 156 -13.27 2.23 -36.88
N LYS A 157 -12.19 2.49 -37.62
CA LYS A 157 -11.00 3.31 -37.40
C LYS A 157 -10.37 3.35 -35.99
N LYS A 158 -9.27 2.59 -35.90
CA LYS A 158 -8.03 2.81 -35.13
C LYS A 158 -7.94 4.20 -34.49
N PHE A 159 -8.14 4.27 -33.18
CA PHE A 159 -7.76 5.42 -32.37
C PHE A 159 -6.76 4.94 -31.31
N LEU A 160 -5.64 5.68 -31.20
CA LEU A 160 -4.52 5.53 -30.27
C LEU A 160 -3.47 4.43 -30.53
N GLY A 161 -2.35 4.86 -31.15
CA GLY A 161 -1.11 4.09 -31.30
C GLY A 161 -0.26 4.00 -30.03
N ILE A 162 -0.85 3.56 -28.91
CA ILE A 162 -0.10 3.23 -27.67
C ILE A 162 0.19 1.72 -27.58
N PHE A 163 -0.58 0.89 -28.29
CA PHE A 163 -0.46 -0.57 -28.22
C PHE A 163 0.47 -1.11 -29.32
N GLY A 164 1.77 -1.08 -29.05
CA GLY A 164 2.77 -1.77 -29.84
C GLY A 164 2.76 -3.28 -29.55
N GLY A 165 1.89 -4.04 -30.24
CA GLY A 165 1.96 -5.50 -30.26
C GLY A 165 0.60 -6.22 -30.31
N GLY A 166 0.14 -6.56 -31.51
CA GLY A 166 -0.61 -7.79 -31.82
C GLY A 166 -1.95 -8.15 -31.14
N GLY A 167 -2.51 -7.35 -30.22
CA GLY A 167 -3.71 -7.74 -29.44
C GLY A 167 -4.73 -6.63 -29.19
N THR A 168 -4.86 -5.66 -30.10
CA THR A 168 -5.68 -4.44 -29.91
C THR A 168 -7.17 -4.71 -29.68
N ASP A 169 -7.70 -5.78 -30.26
CA ASP A 169 -9.15 -5.98 -30.37
C ASP A 169 -9.76 -6.49 -29.04
N GLU A 170 -9.00 -7.26 -28.24
CA GLU A 170 -9.46 -7.80 -26.94
C GLU A 170 -9.61 -6.69 -25.88
N TYR A 171 -8.64 -5.77 -25.79
CA TYR A 171 -8.67 -4.69 -24.80
C TYR A 171 -9.71 -3.62 -25.14
N GLU A 172 -9.89 -3.30 -26.43
CA GLU A 172 -10.92 -2.35 -26.87
C GLU A 172 -12.32 -2.85 -26.52
N GLU A 173 -12.58 -4.16 -26.63
CA GLU A 173 -13.85 -4.74 -26.22
C GLU A 173 -14.04 -4.66 -24.69
N LEU A 174 -13.01 -5.00 -23.91
CA LEU A 174 -13.04 -4.97 -22.45
C LEU A 174 -13.26 -3.55 -21.89
N ILE A 175 -12.67 -2.54 -22.54
CA ILE A 175 -12.74 -1.13 -22.11
C ILE A 175 -13.97 -0.41 -22.72
N GLY A 176 -14.45 -0.86 -23.87
CA GLY A 176 -15.44 -0.15 -24.69
C GLY A 176 -16.89 -0.19 -24.18
N GLY A 177 -17.25 -1.08 -23.24
CA GLY A 177 -18.62 -1.20 -22.76
C GLY A 177 -18.74 -1.69 -21.30
N VAL A 178 -19.56 -1.01 -20.51
CA VAL A 178 -19.90 -1.40 -19.14
C VAL A 178 -20.97 -2.48 -19.18
N THR A 179 -20.65 -3.71 -18.76
CA THR A 179 -21.57 -4.86 -18.74
C THR A 179 -21.44 -5.61 -17.42
N PRO A 180 -22.53 -6.13 -16.81
CA PRO A 180 -22.42 -6.95 -15.60
C PRO A 180 -21.47 -8.14 -15.78
N GLY A 181 -20.59 -8.38 -14.81
CA GLY A 181 -19.58 -9.47 -14.84
C GLY A 181 -18.30 -9.16 -15.62
N ARG A 182 -18.27 -8.05 -16.37
CA ARG A 182 -17.08 -7.59 -17.11
C ARG A 182 -15.94 -7.17 -16.17
N ASP A 183 -16.26 -6.72 -14.96
CA ASP A 183 -15.30 -6.41 -13.91
C ASP A 183 -14.42 -7.61 -13.53
N ARG A 184 -14.99 -8.80 -13.45
CA ARG A 184 -14.25 -10.05 -13.25
C ARG A 184 -13.31 -10.36 -14.41
N GLU A 185 -13.79 -10.23 -15.65
CA GLU A 185 -12.97 -10.46 -16.84
C GLU A 185 -11.81 -9.47 -16.91
N LEU A 186 -12.09 -8.18 -16.69
CA LEU A 186 -11.09 -7.13 -16.58
C LEU A 186 -10.05 -7.48 -15.51
N PHE A 187 -10.47 -7.96 -14.34
CA PHE A 187 -9.56 -8.29 -13.25
C PHE A 187 -8.62 -9.45 -13.60
N ILE A 188 -9.18 -10.50 -14.22
CA ILE A 188 -8.41 -11.69 -14.67
C ILE A 188 -7.41 -11.29 -15.75
N VAL A 189 -7.84 -10.54 -16.76
CA VAL A 189 -6.98 -10.11 -17.87
C VAL A 189 -5.91 -9.14 -17.38
N ALA A 190 -6.27 -8.18 -16.53
CA ALA A 190 -5.32 -7.26 -15.91
C ALA A 190 -4.22 -8.00 -15.14
N THR A 191 -4.61 -8.98 -14.32
CA THR A 191 -3.67 -9.83 -13.57
C THR A 191 -2.73 -10.58 -14.50
N ARG A 192 -3.26 -11.17 -15.58
CA ARG A 192 -2.46 -11.88 -16.59
C ARG A 192 -1.44 -10.95 -17.24
N GLU A 193 -1.82 -9.73 -17.59
CA GLU A 193 -0.92 -8.77 -18.20
C GLU A 193 0.18 -8.30 -17.23
N VAL A 194 -0.14 -8.07 -15.95
CA VAL A 194 0.90 -7.81 -14.93
C VAL A 194 1.86 -9.00 -14.78
N ARG A 195 1.36 -10.24 -14.78
CA ARG A 195 2.20 -11.46 -14.74
C ARG A 195 3.15 -11.56 -15.94
N LYS A 196 2.72 -11.10 -17.11
CA LYS A 196 3.56 -10.98 -18.32
C LYS A 196 4.52 -9.79 -18.29
N LYS A 197 4.53 -9.01 -17.21
CA LYS A 197 5.28 -7.73 -17.05
C LYS A 197 4.80 -6.60 -17.95
N ASN A 198 3.60 -6.71 -18.52
CA ASN A 198 2.94 -5.63 -19.22
C ASN A 198 2.22 -4.72 -18.21
N PHE A 199 3.01 -4.10 -17.31
CA PHE A 199 2.50 -3.35 -16.16
C PHE A 199 1.57 -2.21 -16.57
N ASP A 200 1.86 -1.49 -17.66
CA ASP A 200 1.03 -0.38 -18.14
C ASP A 200 -0.37 -0.84 -18.55
N VAL A 201 -0.45 -1.94 -19.30
CA VAL A 201 -1.72 -2.52 -19.75
C VAL A 201 -2.51 -3.05 -18.56
N GLY A 202 -1.85 -3.79 -17.66
CA GLY A 202 -2.48 -4.30 -16.44
C GLY A 202 -3.04 -3.18 -15.56
N ARG A 203 -2.25 -2.12 -15.31
CA ARG A 203 -2.69 -0.93 -14.56
C ARG A 203 -3.88 -0.24 -15.20
N LEU A 204 -3.87 -0.09 -16.53
CA LEU A 204 -4.97 0.51 -17.26
C LEU A 204 -6.28 -0.27 -17.05
N LEU A 205 -6.23 -1.60 -17.17
CA LEU A 205 -7.39 -2.46 -16.99
C LEU A 205 -7.91 -2.44 -15.55
N PHE A 206 -7.03 -2.47 -14.54
CA PHE A 206 -7.45 -2.28 -13.15
C PHE A 206 -8.07 -0.89 -12.93
N GLN A 207 -7.52 0.16 -13.55
CA GLN A 207 -8.07 1.51 -13.48
C GLN A 207 -9.46 1.59 -14.12
N THR A 208 -9.72 0.84 -15.19
CA THR A 208 -11.06 0.70 -15.76
C THR A 208 -12.02 0.13 -14.72
N ILE A 209 -11.65 -0.93 -13.99
CA ILE A 209 -12.50 -1.47 -12.90
C ILE A 209 -12.82 -0.38 -11.86
N ILE A 210 -11.78 0.31 -11.39
CA ILE A 210 -11.88 1.34 -10.35
C ILE A 210 -12.82 2.49 -10.74
N THR A 211 -12.82 2.85 -12.03
CA THR A 211 -13.58 4.02 -12.53
C THR A 211 -14.97 3.68 -13.03
N THR A 212 -15.18 2.45 -13.51
CA THR A 212 -16.44 2.05 -14.17
C THR A 212 -17.32 1.15 -13.30
N TYR A 213 -16.75 0.44 -12.31
CA TYR A 213 -17.48 -0.47 -11.42
C TYR A 213 -17.20 -0.15 -9.94
N PRO A 214 -17.74 0.95 -9.39
CA PRO A 214 -17.50 1.37 -8.01
C PRO A 214 -18.06 0.38 -6.96
N ASP A 215 -19.06 -0.42 -7.31
CA ASP A 215 -19.65 -1.43 -6.42
C ASP A 215 -19.07 -2.84 -6.66
N SER A 216 -18.02 -2.96 -7.49
CA SER A 216 -17.41 -4.26 -7.78
C SER A 216 -16.77 -4.87 -6.54
N PRO A 217 -16.97 -6.17 -6.27
CA PRO A 217 -16.24 -6.86 -5.21
C PRO A 217 -14.72 -6.88 -5.48
N TYR A 218 -14.29 -6.69 -6.73
CA TYR A 218 -12.87 -6.58 -7.10
C TYR A 218 -12.29 -5.19 -6.90
N LEU A 219 -13.07 -4.18 -6.48
CA LEU A 219 -12.59 -2.80 -6.34
C LEU A 219 -11.38 -2.69 -5.39
N PRO A 220 -11.42 -3.23 -4.14
CA PRO A 220 -10.29 -3.11 -3.23
C PRO A 220 -9.05 -3.80 -3.77
N MET A 221 -9.22 -4.94 -4.42
CA MET A 221 -8.13 -5.76 -4.95
C MET A 221 -7.56 -5.13 -6.22
N SER A 222 -8.37 -4.45 -7.03
CA SER A 222 -7.91 -3.70 -8.20
C SER A 222 -7.05 -2.51 -7.80
N LYS A 223 -7.47 -1.75 -6.78
CA LYS A 223 -6.64 -0.67 -6.22
C LYS A 223 -5.32 -1.20 -5.65
N LEU A 224 -5.37 -2.32 -4.95
CA LEU A 224 -4.16 -2.96 -4.40
C LEU A 224 -3.24 -3.51 -5.49
N ALA A 225 -3.81 -4.14 -6.52
CA ALA A 225 -3.09 -4.67 -7.68
C ALA A 225 -2.37 -3.58 -8.48
N VAL A 226 -2.94 -2.37 -8.55
CA VAL A 226 -2.22 -1.21 -9.11
C VAL A 226 -0.97 -0.91 -8.28
N ALA A 227 -1.07 -0.88 -6.95
CA ALA A 227 0.09 -0.64 -6.08
C ALA A 227 1.15 -1.76 -6.20
N ASP A 228 0.72 -3.02 -6.21
CA ASP A 228 1.58 -4.18 -6.45
C ASP A 228 2.29 -4.08 -7.80
N SER A 229 1.58 -3.73 -8.87
CA SER A 229 2.18 -3.63 -10.21
C SER A 229 3.34 -2.63 -10.26
N PHE A 230 3.21 -1.49 -9.58
CA PHE A 230 4.29 -0.51 -9.42
C PHE A 230 5.44 -1.06 -8.56
N PHE A 231 5.13 -1.80 -7.49
CA PHE A 231 6.14 -2.43 -6.64
C PHE A 231 6.94 -3.49 -7.40
N LEU A 232 6.26 -4.32 -8.19
CA LEU A 232 6.86 -5.36 -9.04
C LEU A 232 7.78 -4.76 -10.11
N GLU A 233 7.35 -3.66 -10.77
CA GLU A 233 8.15 -2.94 -11.75
C GLU A 233 9.48 -2.44 -11.15
N GLY A 234 9.42 -1.87 -9.95
CA GLY A 234 10.58 -1.76 -9.07
C GLY A 234 11.62 -0.69 -9.38
N SER A 235 11.43 0.12 -10.42
CA SER A 235 12.18 1.37 -10.65
C SER A 235 11.93 2.37 -9.52
N THR A 236 12.83 3.32 -9.27
CA THR A 236 12.62 4.36 -8.24
C THR A 236 11.31 5.13 -8.43
N SER A 237 10.98 5.48 -9.68
CA SER A 237 9.71 6.15 -10.00
C SER A 237 8.52 5.26 -9.66
N SER A 238 8.56 3.99 -10.08
CA SER A 238 7.48 3.04 -9.78
C SER A 238 7.34 2.78 -8.27
N LEU A 239 8.42 2.69 -7.49
CA LEU A 239 8.34 2.54 -6.03
C LEU A 239 7.70 3.74 -5.34
N ILE A 240 7.93 4.96 -5.85
CA ILE A 240 7.24 6.16 -5.35
C ILE A 240 5.75 6.08 -5.64
N GLN A 241 5.37 5.65 -6.85
CA GLN A 241 3.97 5.43 -7.22
C GLN A 241 3.33 4.30 -6.39
N ALA A 242 4.06 3.22 -6.12
CA ALA A 242 3.61 2.13 -5.26
C ALA A 242 3.28 2.63 -3.85
N ILE A 243 4.17 3.44 -3.24
CA ILE A 243 3.93 4.05 -1.93
C ILE A 243 2.65 4.88 -1.93
N ALA A 244 2.45 5.73 -2.95
CA ALA A 244 1.25 6.54 -3.06
C ALA A 244 -0.02 5.70 -3.21
N ALA A 245 0.01 4.68 -4.08
CA ALA A 245 -1.13 3.79 -4.31
C ALA A 245 -1.47 2.92 -3.08
N TYR A 246 -0.47 2.41 -2.34
CA TYR A 246 -0.70 1.71 -1.08
C TYR A 246 -1.28 2.62 0.00
N GLN A 247 -0.81 3.87 0.10
CA GLN A 247 -1.37 4.86 1.03
C GLN A 247 -2.81 5.23 0.68
N GLU A 248 -3.11 5.38 -0.60
CA GLU A 248 -4.46 5.59 -1.09
C GLU A 248 -5.35 4.40 -0.70
N TRP A 249 -4.88 3.17 -0.93
CA TRP A 249 -5.61 1.97 -0.57
C TRP A 249 -5.93 1.91 0.93
N LEU A 250 -4.98 2.24 1.80
CA LEU A 250 -5.21 2.31 3.26
C LEU A 250 -6.21 3.41 3.65
N THR A 251 -6.29 4.48 2.86
CA THR A 251 -7.26 5.56 3.09
C THR A 251 -8.70 5.09 2.80
N PHE A 252 -8.88 4.30 1.74
CA PHE A 252 -10.20 3.77 1.36
C PHE A 252 -10.59 2.51 2.13
N PHE A 253 -9.63 1.66 2.51
CA PHE A 253 -9.88 0.35 3.13
C PHE A 253 -9.07 0.13 4.43
N PRO A 254 -9.17 1.04 5.43
CA PRO A 254 -8.31 1.01 6.63
C PRO A 254 -8.51 -0.22 7.52
N THR A 255 -9.68 -0.85 7.49
CA THR A 255 -10.04 -2.02 8.32
C THR A 255 -9.96 -3.34 7.56
N HIS A 256 -9.46 -3.33 6.31
CA HIS A 256 -9.38 -4.52 5.49
C HIS A 256 -8.33 -5.51 6.05
N ALA A 257 -8.57 -6.81 5.88
CA ALA A 257 -7.73 -7.88 6.44
C ALA A 257 -6.28 -7.90 5.93
N LEU A 258 -5.97 -7.13 4.89
CA LEU A 258 -4.62 -6.99 4.30
C LEU A 258 -3.92 -5.68 4.71
N ALA A 259 -4.52 -4.87 5.58
CA ALA A 259 -4.00 -3.55 5.92
C ALA A 259 -2.59 -3.61 6.54
N ASP A 260 -2.31 -4.60 7.39
CA ASP A 260 -0.99 -4.80 7.98
C ASP A 260 0.08 -5.10 6.91
N ARG A 261 -0.23 -5.96 5.92
CA ARG A 261 0.63 -6.24 4.76
C ARG A 261 0.90 -5.00 3.93
N VAL A 262 -0.13 -4.19 3.70
CA VAL A 262 0.02 -2.96 2.91
C VAL A 262 0.92 -1.96 3.63
N VAL A 263 0.79 -1.80 4.95
CA VAL A 263 1.72 -0.97 5.73
C VAL A 263 3.14 -1.51 5.64
N LEU A 264 3.33 -2.83 5.71
CA LEU A 264 4.65 -3.45 5.54
C LEU A 264 5.23 -3.12 4.15
N LYS A 265 4.44 -3.30 3.08
CA LYS A 265 4.89 -3.03 1.70
C LYS A 265 5.22 -1.56 1.46
N ILE A 266 4.59 -0.61 2.16
CA ILE A 266 5.03 0.80 2.14
C ILE A 266 6.43 0.93 2.75
N GLY A 267 6.68 0.29 3.90
CA GLY A 267 8.01 0.25 4.53
C GLY A 267 9.05 -0.37 3.59
N GLU A 268 8.74 -1.51 3.00
CA GLU A 268 9.63 -2.20 2.05
C GLU A 268 9.88 -1.39 0.77
N SER A 269 8.88 -0.64 0.29
CA SER A 269 9.05 0.26 -0.86
C SER A 269 10.04 1.38 -0.56
N GLU A 270 10.05 1.92 0.67
CA GLU A 270 11.07 2.89 1.11
C GLU A 270 12.42 2.19 1.30
N MET A 271 12.44 0.97 1.84
CA MET A 271 13.67 0.19 2.03
C MET A 271 14.38 -0.12 0.70
N ARG A 272 13.62 -0.45 -0.36
CA ARG A 272 14.18 -0.68 -1.71
C ARG A 272 14.81 0.57 -2.34
N GLN A 273 14.54 1.74 -1.78
CA GLN A 273 15.14 3.02 -2.19
C GLN A 273 16.29 3.45 -1.27
N ILE A 274 16.66 2.66 -0.25
CA ILE A 274 17.79 2.94 0.63
C ILE A 274 19.10 2.76 -0.15
N GLY A 275 19.91 3.81 -0.14
CA GLY A 275 21.27 3.77 -0.69
C GLY A 275 22.29 3.25 0.32
N LEU A 276 23.56 3.38 -0.05
CA LEU A 276 24.67 3.12 0.86
C LEU A 276 24.62 4.03 2.10
N PRO A 277 25.18 3.59 3.24
CA PRO A 277 25.21 4.38 4.46
C PRO A 277 25.92 5.73 4.35
N ASP A 278 26.79 5.96 3.36
CA ASP A 278 27.46 7.25 3.12
C ASP A 278 26.61 8.26 2.34
N ARG A 279 25.42 7.86 1.85
CA ARG A 279 24.50 8.68 1.06
C ARG A 279 23.37 9.28 1.92
N ASP A 280 22.45 9.97 1.26
CA ASP A 280 21.27 10.55 1.91
C ASP A 280 20.41 9.50 2.62
N ALA A 281 20.20 9.71 3.92
CA ALA A 281 19.49 8.78 4.81
C ALA A 281 17.95 8.99 4.82
N THR A 282 17.38 9.85 3.95
CA THR A 282 15.96 10.18 4.00
C THR A 282 15.07 8.96 3.82
N ARG A 283 15.41 8.07 2.88
CA ARG A 283 14.66 6.84 2.61
C ARG A 283 14.73 5.87 3.79
N ALA A 284 15.90 5.74 4.41
CA ALA A 284 16.08 4.90 5.59
C ALA A 284 15.26 5.42 6.79
N LYS A 285 15.26 6.73 7.05
CA LYS A 285 14.44 7.34 8.12
C LYS A 285 12.93 7.17 7.88
N ARG A 286 12.48 7.29 6.62
CA ARG A 286 11.09 7.02 6.24
C ARG A 286 10.72 5.57 6.46
N ALA A 287 11.56 4.63 6.01
CA ALA A 287 11.36 3.20 6.25
C ALA A 287 11.28 2.89 7.75
N GLU A 288 12.18 3.43 8.56
CA GLU A 288 12.18 3.26 10.02
C GLU A 288 10.86 3.73 10.64
N THR A 289 10.38 4.90 10.22
CA THR A 289 9.11 5.47 10.70
C THR A 289 7.92 4.56 10.34
N ARG A 290 7.89 4.02 9.12
CA ARG A 290 6.82 3.14 8.64
C ARG A 290 6.79 1.80 9.37
N LEU A 291 7.97 1.20 9.57
CA LEU A 291 8.10 -0.07 10.27
C LEU A 291 7.75 0.07 11.76
N LYS A 292 8.19 1.14 12.42
CA LYS A 292 7.78 1.46 13.80
C LYS A 292 6.26 1.66 13.92
N ALA A 293 5.66 2.37 12.96
CA ALA A 293 4.22 2.56 12.93
C ALA A 293 3.47 1.22 12.77
N LEU A 294 3.97 0.30 11.95
CA LEU A 294 3.39 -1.05 11.82
C LEU A 294 3.42 -1.80 13.14
N LEU A 295 4.58 -1.85 13.81
CA LEU A 295 4.74 -2.56 15.09
C LEU A 295 3.85 -1.96 16.20
N GLN A 296 3.63 -0.64 16.16
CA GLN A 296 2.74 0.05 17.09
C GLN A 296 1.26 -0.18 16.77
N GLN A 297 0.88 -0.11 15.50
CA GLN A 297 -0.53 -0.21 15.06
C GLN A 297 -1.02 -1.66 15.04
N TYR A 298 -0.16 -2.62 14.74
CA TYR A 298 -0.49 -4.04 14.58
C TYR A 298 0.40 -4.93 15.48
N PRO A 299 0.36 -4.78 16.81
CA PRO A 299 1.26 -5.48 17.73
C PRO A 299 1.08 -7.01 17.76
N ASN A 300 -0.07 -7.50 17.29
CA ASN A 300 -0.41 -8.93 17.22
C ASN A 300 -0.42 -9.47 15.78
N SER A 301 0.07 -8.71 14.79
CA SER A 301 0.16 -9.21 13.41
C SER A 301 1.16 -10.36 13.33
N ILE A 302 0.86 -11.33 12.48
CA ILE A 302 1.78 -12.41 12.11
C ILE A 302 3.07 -11.88 11.48
N LEU A 303 3.03 -10.66 10.92
CA LEU A 303 4.16 -10.00 10.27
C LEU A 303 5.08 -9.29 11.26
N LYS A 304 4.75 -9.30 12.55
CA LYS A 304 5.53 -8.60 13.59
C LYS A 304 7.02 -8.97 13.53
N LYS A 305 7.33 -10.26 13.50
CA LYS A 305 8.71 -10.75 13.46
C LYS A 305 9.44 -10.26 12.22
N GLU A 306 8.81 -10.35 11.06
CA GLU A 306 9.38 -9.85 9.80
C GLU A 306 9.62 -8.33 9.84
N ALA A 307 8.66 -7.57 10.38
CA ALA A 307 8.80 -6.12 10.53
C ALA A 307 9.90 -5.73 11.52
N GLU A 308 10.09 -6.48 12.61
CA GLU A 308 11.21 -6.31 13.56
C GLU A 308 12.57 -6.58 12.88
N GLU A 309 12.67 -7.65 12.09
CA GLU A 309 13.87 -7.98 11.31
C GLU A 309 14.18 -6.88 10.27
N ARG A 310 13.16 -6.37 9.59
CA ARG A 310 13.32 -5.26 8.63
C ARG A 310 13.73 -3.97 9.33
N LEU A 311 13.14 -3.68 10.49
CA LEU A 311 13.47 -2.50 11.28
C LEU A 311 14.93 -2.54 11.73
N LEU A 312 15.40 -3.70 12.19
CA LEU A 312 16.80 -3.90 12.57
C LEU A 312 17.74 -3.59 11.39
N GLN A 313 17.44 -4.09 10.19
CA GLN A 313 18.27 -3.82 9.00
C GLN A 313 18.31 -2.33 8.61
N VAL A 314 17.18 -1.63 8.72
CA VAL A 314 17.11 -0.18 8.46
C VAL A 314 17.91 0.58 9.53
N GLN A 315 17.77 0.20 10.79
CA GLN A 315 18.49 0.82 11.90
C GLN A 315 19.99 0.56 11.82
N ASP A 316 20.42 -0.59 11.33
CA ASP A 316 21.82 -0.88 11.04
C ASP A 316 22.37 0.03 9.94
N ASN A 317 21.63 0.27 8.85
CA ASN A 317 22.03 1.22 7.82
C ASN A 317 22.17 2.65 8.38
N LEU A 318 21.22 3.09 9.21
CA LEU A 318 21.24 4.40 9.87
C LEU A 318 22.37 4.52 10.91
N GLY A 319 22.63 3.46 11.66
CA GLY A 319 23.73 3.35 12.60
C GLY A 319 25.08 3.46 11.89
N LEU A 320 25.25 2.74 10.78
CA LEU A 320 26.43 2.84 9.92
C LEU A 320 26.62 4.25 9.35
N HIS A 321 25.53 4.91 8.89
CA HIS A 321 25.60 6.29 8.41
C HIS A 321 26.18 7.23 9.48
N ASN A 322 25.66 7.14 10.71
CA ASN A 322 26.17 7.93 11.82
C ASN A 322 27.59 7.53 12.22
N LEU A 323 27.93 6.23 12.15
CA LEU A 323 29.25 5.72 12.49
C LEU A 323 30.31 6.27 11.53
N LEU A 324 30.03 6.30 10.23
CA LEU A 324 30.93 6.88 9.23
C LEU A 324 31.22 8.36 9.51
N ILE A 325 30.19 9.14 9.85
CA ILE A 325 30.34 10.55 10.20
C ILE A 325 31.10 10.71 11.53
N ALA A 326 30.80 9.87 12.52
CA ALA A 326 31.50 9.87 13.81
C ALA A 326 32.99 9.56 13.63
N ASN A 327 33.31 8.55 12.83
CA ASN A 327 34.67 8.14 12.50
C ASN A 327 35.43 9.22 11.74
N TYR A 328 34.78 9.92 10.81
CA TYR A 328 35.38 11.07 10.13
C TYR A 328 35.81 12.17 11.12
N TYR A 329 34.90 12.58 12.02
CA TYR A 329 35.24 13.58 13.06
C TYR A 329 36.26 13.06 14.07
N TYR A 330 36.19 11.78 14.43
CA TYR A 330 37.14 11.14 15.33
C TYR A 330 38.56 11.19 14.75
N THR A 331 38.75 10.76 13.50
CA THR A 331 40.06 10.79 12.85
C THR A 331 40.57 12.20 12.67
N GLN A 332 39.70 13.17 12.38
CA GLN A 332 40.10 14.56 12.30
C GLN A 332 40.62 15.08 13.64
N SER A 333 39.91 14.81 14.73
CA SER A 333 40.20 15.33 16.08
C SER A 333 41.31 14.59 16.80
N VAL A 334 41.28 13.25 16.81
CA VAL A 334 42.23 12.40 17.55
C VAL A 334 43.51 12.15 16.75
N ASP A 335 43.39 11.68 15.50
CA ASP A 335 44.56 11.24 14.73
C ASP A 335 45.30 12.45 14.11
N GLN A 336 44.55 13.41 13.57
CA GLN A 336 45.12 14.58 12.91
C GLN A 336 45.28 15.80 13.82
N LYS A 337 44.74 15.74 15.06
CA LYS A 337 44.75 16.84 16.03
C LYS A 337 44.14 18.14 15.48
N LYS A 338 43.06 18.02 14.68
CA LYS A 338 42.34 19.12 14.02
C LYS A 338 40.86 19.08 14.38
N GLY A 339 40.27 20.23 14.72
CA GLY A 339 38.85 20.31 15.08
C GLY A 339 38.56 19.79 16.49
N GLY A 340 37.27 19.62 16.83
CA GLY A 340 36.82 19.28 18.17
C GLY A 340 36.15 17.90 18.28
N LEU A 341 36.24 17.27 19.45
CA LEU A 341 35.72 15.93 19.73
C LEU A 341 34.19 15.86 19.83
N LYS A 342 33.54 17.00 20.13
CA LYS A 342 32.09 17.06 20.36
C LYS A 342 31.26 16.57 19.16
N GLY A 343 31.74 16.77 17.93
CA GLY A 343 31.09 16.25 16.72
C GLY A 343 31.05 14.72 16.68
N ALA A 344 32.19 14.08 16.96
CA ALA A 344 32.29 12.63 17.04
C ALA A 344 31.46 12.07 18.21
N GLN A 345 31.61 12.65 19.41
CA GLN A 345 30.87 12.25 20.60
C GLN A 345 29.36 12.32 20.41
N SER A 346 28.85 13.39 19.77
CA SER A 346 27.43 13.55 19.48
C SER A 346 26.90 12.41 18.62
N ARG A 347 27.64 12.04 17.56
CA ARG A 347 27.26 10.96 16.65
C ARG A 347 27.34 9.57 17.28
N TYR A 348 28.40 9.28 18.05
CA TYR A 348 28.48 8.01 18.78
C TYR A 348 27.33 7.87 19.78
N ARG A 349 27.04 8.90 20.58
CA ARG A 349 25.91 8.87 21.51
C ARG A 349 24.57 8.69 20.79
N GLU A 350 24.36 9.36 19.65
CA GLU A 350 23.15 9.17 18.84
C GLU A 350 22.97 7.70 18.41
N ILE A 351 24.05 6.99 18.07
CA ILE A 351 24.00 5.55 17.75
C ILE A 351 23.56 4.75 18.98
N LEU A 352 24.19 4.97 20.13
CA LEU A 352 23.92 4.23 21.36
C LEU A 352 22.48 4.46 21.87
N ASP A 353 21.98 5.69 21.75
CA ASP A 353 20.66 6.07 22.24
C ASP A 353 19.53 5.59 21.32
N LYS A 354 19.72 5.66 19.99
CA LYS A 354 18.64 5.36 19.02
C LYS A 354 18.66 3.93 18.49
N TYR A 355 19.82 3.31 18.42
CA TYR A 355 20.02 2.00 17.79
C TYR A 355 20.73 1.03 18.75
N PRO A 356 20.06 0.63 19.86
CA PRO A 356 20.67 -0.20 20.90
C PRO A 356 20.99 -1.64 20.47
N ASN A 357 20.54 -2.07 19.29
CA ASN A 357 20.85 -3.37 18.69
C ASN A 357 21.77 -3.23 17.47
N PHE A 358 22.42 -2.08 17.31
CA PHE A 358 23.28 -1.81 16.16
C PHE A 358 24.47 -2.78 16.11
N SER A 359 24.75 -3.33 14.93
CA SER A 359 25.80 -4.34 14.76
C SER A 359 27.21 -3.89 15.17
N PHE A 360 27.53 -2.59 15.10
CA PHE A 360 28.85 -2.05 15.47
C PHE A 360 28.79 -1.16 16.73
N GLN A 361 27.92 -1.51 17.66
CA GLN A 361 27.74 -0.77 18.90
C GLN A 361 29.00 -0.79 19.79
N ASP A 362 29.75 -1.89 19.76
CA ASP A 362 31.02 -2.07 20.44
C ASP A 362 32.11 -1.11 19.94
N GLU A 363 32.25 -0.93 18.61
CA GLU A 363 33.13 0.07 18.02
C GLU A 363 32.72 1.48 18.44
N ALA A 364 31.42 1.79 18.38
CA ALA A 364 30.90 3.09 18.78
C ALA A 364 31.19 3.39 20.26
N LEU A 365 30.99 2.42 21.15
CA LEU A 365 31.35 2.52 22.57
C LEU A 365 32.84 2.75 22.76
N TYR A 366 33.69 1.95 22.09
CA TYR A 366 35.14 2.02 22.26
C TYR A 366 35.68 3.39 21.82
N LYS A 367 35.25 3.86 20.65
CA LYS A 367 35.69 5.15 20.13
C LYS A 367 35.12 6.32 20.94
N LEU A 368 33.89 6.22 21.44
CA LEU A 368 33.35 7.21 22.38
C LEU A 368 34.18 7.26 23.66
N ALA A 369 34.53 6.11 24.25
CA ALA A 369 35.39 6.04 25.43
C ALA A 369 36.75 6.72 25.19
N ASN A 370 37.38 6.47 24.04
CA ASN A 370 38.63 7.13 23.66
C ASN A 370 38.49 8.65 23.55
N THR A 371 37.37 9.16 23.03
CA THR A 371 37.16 10.62 22.97
C THR A 371 37.13 11.23 24.38
N TYR A 372 36.54 10.54 25.36
CA TYR A 372 36.56 10.99 26.76
C TYR A 372 37.94 10.89 27.40
N LEU A 373 38.75 9.88 27.04
CA LEU A 373 40.15 9.83 27.46
C LEU A 373 40.95 11.04 26.95
N VAL A 374 40.73 11.45 25.69
CA VAL A 374 41.42 12.63 25.13
C VAL A 374 40.98 13.93 25.82
N GLU A 375 39.74 13.99 26.32
CA GLU A 375 39.25 15.11 27.15
C GLU A 375 39.63 14.99 28.64
N GLU A 376 40.42 13.97 29.02
CA GLU A 376 40.82 13.68 30.41
C GLU A 376 39.63 13.36 31.34
N GLU A 377 38.46 13.04 30.78
CA GLU A 377 37.27 12.60 31.51
C GLU A 377 37.32 11.08 31.76
N THR A 378 38.30 10.64 32.56
CA THR A 378 38.60 9.22 32.82
C THR A 378 37.42 8.44 33.41
N ASP A 379 36.61 9.06 34.26
CA ASP A 379 35.41 8.44 34.84
C ASP A 379 34.38 8.06 33.77
N GLN A 380 34.18 8.91 32.75
CA GLN A 380 33.27 8.62 31.65
C GLN A 380 33.83 7.56 30.72
N ALA A 381 35.12 7.67 30.38
CA ALA A 381 35.81 6.67 29.58
C ALA A 381 35.72 5.27 30.22
N ALA A 382 35.98 5.18 31.53
CA ALA A 382 35.89 3.94 32.29
C ALA A 382 34.51 3.28 32.16
N ARG A 383 33.42 4.06 32.29
CA ARG A 383 32.05 3.53 32.18
C ARG A 383 31.81 2.83 30.84
N TYR A 384 32.25 3.43 29.73
CA TYR A 384 32.07 2.85 28.40
C TYR A 384 32.96 1.63 28.17
N PHE A 385 34.22 1.64 28.60
CA PHE A 385 35.08 0.45 28.53
C PHE A 385 34.54 -0.70 29.37
N GLN A 386 34.05 -0.43 30.58
CA GLN A 386 33.40 -1.42 31.45
C GLN A 386 32.16 -2.01 30.77
N GLN A 387 31.37 -1.18 30.08
CA GLN A 387 30.22 -1.64 29.31
C GLN A 387 30.63 -2.60 28.18
N ILE A 388 31.72 -2.34 27.46
CA ILE A 388 32.22 -3.25 26.41
C ILE A 388 32.58 -4.61 27.02
N VAL A 389 33.36 -4.62 28.09
CA VAL A 389 33.80 -5.86 28.76
C VAL A 389 32.60 -6.67 29.28
N ARG A 390 31.59 -5.99 29.83
CA ARG A 390 30.40 -6.64 30.39
C ARG A 390 29.44 -7.15 29.31
N ASP A 391 29.11 -6.31 28.33
CA ASP A 391 27.97 -6.51 27.44
C ASP A 391 28.37 -7.09 26.07
N PHE A 392 29.64 -6.95 25.67
CA PHE A 392 30.18 -7.40 24.38
C PHE A 392 31.42 -8.31 24.54
N PRO A 393 31.34 -9.40 25.31
CA PRO A 393 32.51 -10.21 25.69
C PRO A 393 33.22 -10.90 24.53
N ASN A 394 32.57 -11.03 23.37
CA ASN A 394 33.13 -11.64 22.16
C ASN A 394 33.60 -10.60 21.11
N SER A 395 33.67 -9.32 21.48
CA SER A 395 34.12 -8.24 20.61
C SER A 395 35.65 -8.12 20.56
N ASP A 396 36.18 -7.76 19.39
CA ASP A 396 37.60 -7.42 19.18
C ASP A 396 38.08 -6.23 20.04
N TRP A 397 37.15 -5.47 20.64
CA TRP A 397 37.45 -4.31 21.48
C TRP A 397 37.60 -4.64 22.97
N VAL A 398 37.31 -5.87 23.40
CA VAL A 398 37.34 -6.25 24.82
C VAL A 398 38.74 -6.14 25.42
N ASP A 399 39.74 -6.75 24.80
CA ASP A 399 41.10 -6.78 25.35
C ASP A 399 41.70 -5.38 25.42
N LYS A 400 41.49 -4.57 24.37
CA LYS A 400 41.87 -3.15 24.37
C LYS A 400 41.17 -2.37 25.47
N SER A 401 39.87 -2.63 25.71
CA SER A 401 39.11 -1.97 26.77
C SER A 401 39.63 -2.34 28.16
N LYS A 402 40.00 -3.61 28.40
CA LYS A 402 40.63 -4.05 29.65
C LYS A 402 41.96 -3.36 29.89
N GLU A 403 42.80 -3.24 28.86
CA GLU A 403 44.07 -2.52 28.93
C GLU A 403 43.84 -1.05 29.29
N GLN A 404 42.91 -0.35 28.62
CA GLN A 404 42.59 1.04 28.94
C GLN A 404 42.10 1.21 30.39
N LEU A 405 41.26 0.30 30.89
CA LEU A 405 40.79 0.31 32.29
C LEU A 405 41.94 0.17 33.29
N GLN A 406 42.89 -0.72 33.01
CA GLN A 406 44.08 -0.89 33.85
C GLN A 406 44.96 0.36 33.85
N LEU A 407 45.17 0.97 32.67
CA LEU A 407 45.97 2.19 32.52
C LEU A 407 45.39 3.37 33.31
N ILE A 408 44.07 3.53 33.33
CA ILE A 408 43.39 4.59 34.10
C ILE A 408 43.13 4.22 35.57
N GLY A 409 43.52 3.01 36.01
CA GLY A 409 43.32 2.53 37.38
C GLY A 409 41.87 2.21 37.74
N ALA A 410 41.00 1.97 36.75
CA ALA A 410 39.61 1.59 36.94
C ALA A 410 39.43 0.07 37.08
N THR A 411 38.34 -0.36 37.71
CA THR A 411 38.03 -1.79 37.87
C THR A 411 37.63 -2.43 36.55
N VAL A 412 38.12 -3.65 36.30
CA VAL A 412 37.70 -4.49 35.16
C VAL A 412 36.56 -5.39 35.61
N PRO A 413 35.35 -5.26 35.06
CA PRO A 413 34.21 -6.08 35.45
C PRO A 413 34.29 -7.47 34.82
N GLU A 414 33.58 -8.42 35.41
CA GLU A 414 33.37 -9.74 34.81
C GLU A 414 32.36 -9.65 33.64
N PRO A 415 32.58 -10.39 32.54
CA PRO A 415 31.67 -10.43 31.41
C PRO A 415 30.32 -11.06 31.76
N ASN A 416 29.23 -10.59 31.15
CA ASN A 416 27.91 -11.17 31.34
C ASN A 416 27.85 -12.61 30.75
N PRO A 417 27.56 -13.64 31.55
CA PRO A 417 27.51 -15.03 31.08
C PRO A 417 26.51 -15.29 29.95
N GLU A 418 25.41 -14.55 29.87
CA GLU A 418 24.41 -14.70 28.82
C GLU A 418 24.94 -14.18 27.47
N ARG A 419 25.72 -13.10 27.49
CA ARG A 419 26.30 -12.48 26.29
C ARG A 419 27.47 -13.27 25.73
N MET A 420 28.18 -14.05 26.55
CA MET A 420 29.25 -14.94 26.08
C MET A 420 28.77 -15.99 25.07
N LYS A 421 27.49 -16.37 25.11
CA LYS A 421 26.90 -17.34 24.17
C LYS A 421 26.51 -16.73 22.82
N VAL A 422 26.50 -15.40 22.70
CA VAL A 422 26.11 -14.69 21.47
C VAL A 422 27.35 -14.56 20.60
N LEU A 423 27.34 -15.18 19.42
CA LEU A 423 28.42 -15.04 18.46
C LEU A 423 28.52 -13.58 17.98
N PRO A 424 29.74 -13.07 17.72
CA PRO A 424 29.89 -11.74 17.13
C PRO A 424 29.18 -11.69 15.77
N PRO A 425 28.66 -10.52 15.35
CA PRO A 425 28.02 -10.38 14.06
C PRO A 425 28.99 -10.83 12.95
N GLU A 426 28.49 -11.63 11.99
CA GLU A 426 29.31 -12.10 10.88
C GLU A 426 29.88 -10.88 10.13
N SER A 427 31.22 -10.77 10.08
CA SER A 427 31.86 -9.74 9.29
C SER A 427 31.45 -9.92 7.83
N VAL A 428 30.74 -8.95 7.26
CA VAL A 428 30.33 -8.97 5.85
C VAL A 428 31.54 -9.27 4.96
N SER A 429 31.47 -10.37 4.22
CA SER A 429 32.54 -10.81 3.33
C SER A 429 33.00 -9.66 2.42
N PHE A 430 34.31 -9.54 2.20
CA PHE A 430 34.92 -8.52 1.34
C PHE A 430 34.21 -8.37 -0.02
N PHE A 431 33.77 -9.47 -0.63
CA PHE A 431 33.06 -9.46 -1.91
C PHE A 431 31.63 -8.89 -1.80
N ALA A 432 30.97 -9.06 -0.66
CA ALA A 432 29.67 -8.43 -0.38
C ALA A 432 29.84 -6.92 -0.23
N ASN A 433 30.84 -6.45 0.52
CA ASN A 433 31.16 -5.02 0.63
C ASN A 433 31.52 -4.39 -0.72
N PHE A 434 32.32 -5.06 -1.55
CA PHE A 434 32.66 -4.61 -2.90
C PHE A 434 31.42 -4.52 -3.81
N LYS A 435 30.56 -5.54 -3.82
CA LYS A 435 29.31 -5.55 -4.59
C LYS A 435 28.37 -4.43 -4.14
N ASN A 436 28.21 -4.25 -2.83
CA ASN A 436 27.37 -3.20 -2.27
C ASN A 436 27.88 -1.81 -2.69
N GLN A 437 29.19 -1.58 -2.61
CA GLN A 437 29.82 -0.32 -3.01
C GLN A 437 29.71 -0.04 -4.52
N LEU A 438 29.83 -1.08 -5.36
CA LEU A 438 29.72 -0.97 -6.82
C LEU A 438 28.28 -0.68 -7.30
N PHE A 439 27.29 -1.36 -6.72
CA PHE A 439 25.89 -1.20 -7.12
C PHE A 439 25.14 -0.13 -6.30
N GLY A 440 25.74 0.38 -5.22
CA GLY A 440 25.13 1.38 -4.36
C GLY A 440 23.97 0.85 -3.51
N ILE A 441 23.85 -0.47 -3.36
CA ILE A 441 22.73 -1.15 -2.71
C ILE A 441 23.21 -1.70 -1.37
N TYR A 442 22.54 -1.31 -0.29
CA TYR A 442 22.71 -1.95 1.01
C TYR A 442 21.92 -3.27 1.02
N PRO A 443 22.50 -4.41 1.45
CA PRO A 443 21.85 -5.71 1.35
C PRO A 443 20.69 -5.78 2.33
N MET A 444 19.47 -5.68 1.79
CA MET A 444 18.23 -5.79 2.55
C MET A 444 17.51 -7.09 2.13
N THR A 445 16.92 -7.78 3.08
CA THR A 445 16.27 -9.10 2.88
C THR A 445 14.87 -8.98 2.26
N ILE A 446 14.65 -8.06 1.32
CA ILE A 446 13.31 -7.73 0.77
C ILE A 446 12.98 -8.66 -0.38
N ASP A 447 11.87 -9.39 -0.24
CA ASP A 447 11.25 -10.02 -1.40
C ASP A 447 10.81 -8.96 -2.41
N LYS A 448 10.66 -9.37 -3.67
CA LYS A 448 10.16 -8.48 -4.72
C LYS A 448 8.67 -8.70 -4.97
N ASP A 449 7.98 -9.36 -4.06
CA ASP A 449 6.59 -9.75 -4.24
C ASP A 449 5.67 -8.65 -3.67
N GLY A 450 4.55 -8.41 -4.34
CA GLY A 450 3.48 -7.52 -3.87
C GLY A 450 2.62 -8.20 -2.80
N VAL A 451 1.52 -7.56 -2.40
CA VAL A 451 0.57 -8.16 -1.43
C VAL A 451 -0.26 -9.29 -2.05
N LEU A 452 -0.65 -9.14 -3.32
CA LEU A 452 -1.50 -10.05 -4.08
C LEU A 452 -0.70 -10.85 -5.11
N MET A 453 0.33 -10.25 -5.70
CA MET A 453 1.05 -10.77 -6.87
C MET A 453 2.53 -10.99 -6.59
N THR A 454 3.11 -12.08 -7.08
CA THR A 454 4.56 -12.33 -6.96
C THR A 454 5.32 -11.88 -8.21
N ASN A 455 6.62 -11.60 -8.06
CA ASN A 455 7.49 -11.27 -9.19
C ASN A 455 7.87 -12.50 -10.03
N LYS A 456 7.76 -13.70 -9.44
CA LYS A 456 8.01 -14.98 -10.11
C LYS A 456 6.74 -15.82 -10.05
N PHE A 457 5.85 -15.56 -10.98
CA PHE A 457 4.64 -16.35 -11.14
C PHE A 457 5.01 -17.81 -11.42
N ASP A 458 4.47 -18.70 -10.61
CA ASP A 458 4.61 -20.14 -10.70
C ASP A 458 3.20 -20.72 -10.82
N GLU A 459 2.87 -21.25 -11.99
CA GLU A 459 1.52 -21.77 -12.29
C GLU A 459 1.09 -22.91 -11.34
N GLU A 460 2.05 -23.58 -10.69
CA GLU A 460 1.77 -24.63 -9.71
C GLU A 460 1.41 -24.07 -8.33
N LYS A 461 1.67 -22.78 -8.08
CA LYS A 461 1.40 -22.12 -6.79
C LYS A 461 0.15 -21.27 -6.88
N PHE A 462 -0.84 -21.62 -6.06
CA PHE A 462 -2.07 -20.84 -5.97
C PHE A 462 -1.81 -19.54 -5.19
N GLU A 463 -1.69 -18.41 -5.90
CA GLU A 463 -1.48 -17.09 -5.30
C GLU A 463 -2.77 -16.57 -4.66
N LEU A 464 -2.64 -15.57 -3.78
CA LEU A 464 -3.79 -14.92 -3.16
C LEU A 464 -4.73 -14.32 -4.22
N ILE A 465 -4.18 -13.81 -5.32
CA ILE A 465 -4.97 -13.29 -6.43
C ILE A 465 -5.81 -14.36 -7.14
N ASP A 466 -5.33 -15.60 -7.23
CA ASP A 466 -6.10 -16.69 -7.83
C ASP A 466 -7.25 -17.14 -6.90
N GLN A 467 -7.04 -17.06 -5.57
CA GLN A 467 -8.11 -17.26 -4.58
C GLN A 467 -9.23 -16.22 -4.71
N ILE A 468 -8.85 -14.94 -4.88
CA ILE A 468 -9.80 -13.84 -5.10
C ILE A 468 -10.63 -14.08 -6.36
N ILE A 469 -9.99 -14.52 -7.45
CA ILE A 469 -10.67 -14.84 -8.71
C ILE A 469 -11.66 -16.02 -8.54
N ALA A 470 -11.31 -17.00 -7.72
CA ALA A 470 -12.16 -18.16 -7.42
C ALA A 470 -13.35 -17.78 -6.52
N ASN A 471 -13.15 -16.87 -5.56
CA ASN A 471 -14.13 -16.42 -4.58
C ASN A 471 -14.92 -15.17 -5.02
N GLN A 472 -14.92 -14.85 -6.31
CA GLN A 472 -15.69 -13.73 -6.87
C GLN A 472 -15.35 -12.34 -6.31
N GLY A 473 -14.10 -12.12 -5.88
CA GLY A 473 -13.64 -10.85 -5.31
C GLY A 473 -13.54 -10.85 -3.79
N ASP A 474 -14.11 -11.85 -3.11
CA ASP A 474 -14.02 -11.95 -1.65
C ASP A 474 -12.72 -12.63 -1.17
N ILE A 475 -12.22 -12.18 -0.02
CA ILE A 475 -11.12 -12.83 0.69
C ILE A 475 -11.65 -13.32 2.03
N LEU A 476 -11.62 -14.63 2.24
CA LEU A 476 -11.88 -15.20 3.55
C LEU A 476 -10.60 -15.08 4.40
N VAL A 477 -10.71 -14.49 5.60
CA VAL A 477 -9.56 -14.20 6.49
C VAL A 477 -8.72 -15.45 6.79
N ASN A 478 -9.35 -16.62 6.86
CA ASN A 478 -8.70 -17.91 7.08
C ASN A 478 -7.90 -18.44 5.87
N GLN A 479 -8.03 -17.83 4.69
CA GLN A 479 -7.33 -18.22 3.45
C GLN A 479 -6.10 -17.34 3.16
N ILE A 480 -5.90 -16.24 3.90
CA ILE A 480 -4.76 -15.36 3.72
C ILE A 480 -3.47 -16.07 4.21
N PRO A 481 -2.52 -16.41 3.31
CA PRO A 481 -1.36 -17.24 3.65
C PRO A 481 -0.37 -16.47 4.53
N GLN A 482 0.16 -17.09 5.59
CA GLN A 482 1.00 -16.40 6.57
C GLN A 482 2.28 -15.79 5.99
N ALA A 483 2.89 -16.44 5.00
CA ALA A 483 3.92 -15.87 4.15
C ALA A 483 3.48 -15.98 2.69
N LEU A 484 3.71 -14.94 1.90
CA LEU A 484 3.43 -14.92 0.45
C LEU A 484 4.20 -16.01 -0.33
N THR A 485 5.16 -16.67 0.33
CA THR A 485 5.95 -17.78 -0.20
C THR A 485 5.52 -19.17 0.23
N THR A 486 4.50 -19.33 1.09
CA THR A 486 4.04 -20.68 1.51
C THR A 486 2.80 -21.14 0.74
N VAL A 487 3.09 -21.92 -0.30
CA VAL A 487 2.20 -22.82 -1.04
C VAL A 487 1.31 -23.61 -0.10
N ILE A 488 -0.02 -23.48 -0.22
CA ILE A 488 -0.94 -24.48 0.32
C ILE A 488 -1.11 -25.56 -0.76
N SER A 489 -0.20 -26.54 -0.78
CA SER A 489 -0.50 -27.84 -1.38
C SER A 489 -1.11 -28.69 -0.28
N GLN A 490 -2.42 -28.55 -0.05
CA GLN A 490 -3.17 -29.58 0.67
C GLN A 490 -3.42 -30.73 -0.29
N LYS A 491 -2.40 -31.54 -0.56
CA LYS A 491 -2.62 -32.94 -0.94
C LYS A 491 -2.52 -33.76 0.33
N GLN A 492 -3.68 -34.14 0.85
CA GLN A 492 -3.81 -35.09 1.95
C GLN A 492 -3.03 -36.36 1.63
N ALA A 493 -1.86 -36.54 2.25
CA ALA A 493 -1.29 -37.86 2.47
C ALA A 493 -1.74 -38.29 3.88
N VAL A 494 -2.89 -38.95 3.94
CA VAL A 494 -3.28 -39.73 5.12
C VAL A 494 -2.29 -40.89 5.21
N VAL A 495 -1.17 -40.68 5.88
CA VAL A 495 -0.35 -41.78 6.40
C VAL A 495 -1.03 -42.23 7.68
N GLN A 496 -1.86 -43.27 7.57
CA GLN A 496 -2.34 -43.97 8.75
C GLN A 496 -1.12 -44.53 9.50
N PRO A 497 -1.04 -44.38 10.84
CA PRO A 497 -0.05 -45.10 11.60
C PRO A 497 -0.40 -46.59 11.52
N GLN A 498 0.43 -47.36 10.82
CA GLN A 498 0.38 -48.82 10.91
C GLN A 498 0.64 -49.20 12.36
N GLY A 499 -0.36 -49.84 12.99
CA GLY A 499 -0.23 -50.41 14.32
C GLY A 499 0.89 -51.46 14.40
N PRO A 500 1.36 -51.79 15.60
CA PRO A 500 2.49 -52.68 15.78
C PRO A 500 2.21 -54.08 15.19
N PRO A 501 3.23 -54.74 14.62
CA PRO A 501 3.06 -56.02 13.94
C PRO A 501 2.59 -57.10 14.92
N LYS A 502 1.56 -57.87 14.52
CA LYS A 502 1.12 -59.08 15.21
C LYS A 502 2.25 -60.11 15.22
N ALA A 503 2.47 -60.71 16.38
CA ALA A 503 3.38 -61.85 16.57
C ALA A 503 2.97 -63.04 15.68
N PRO A 504 3.93 -63.83 15.18
CA PRO A 504 3.62 -65.02 14.40
C PRO A 504 3.02 -66.10 15.31
N GLU A 505 1.80 -66.55 14.99
CA GLU A 505 1.25 -67.80 15.49
C GLU A 505 2.00 -68.98 14.87
N ASN A 506 2.48 -69.87 15.72
CA ASN A 506 3.08 -71.15 15.38
C ASN A 506 2.18 -71.97 14.45
N LYS A 507 2.78 -72.51 13.39
CA LYS A 507 2.63 -73.93 12.98
C LYS A 507 3.78 -74.35 12.09
#